data_AF-A0A958LWE8-F1
#
_entry.id   AF-A0A958LWE8-F1
#
_cell.length_a   1.000
_cell.length_b   1.000
_cell.length_c   1.000
_cell.angle_alpha   90.00
_cell.angle_beta   90.00
_cell.angle_gamma   90.00
#
_symmetry.space_group_name_H-M   'P 1'
#
loop_
_entity.id
_entity.type
_entity.pdbx_description
1 polymer ?
#
loop_
_entity_poly.entity_id
_entity_poly.type
_entity_poly.pdbx_seq_one_letter_code
_entity_poly.pdbx_strand_id
1 'polypeptide(L)'
;MHERVPAYSTIPLRVLLDLPRSTLVCIARNFTYAPILIEPSTTLDPVERMKKIILFEISVNALALSTKKPFNPILGETYQGEIGGCPIFM
;
A
#
# COMPACT_ATOMS: atom_id res chain seq x y z
N MET A 1 27.35 23.81 -0.41
CA MET A 1 25.99 24.15 -0.86
C MET A 1 25.32 22.83 -1.26
N HIS A 2 24.48 22.27 -0.40
CA HIS A 2 23.75 21.04 -0.70
C HIS A 2 22.34 21.45 -1.13
N GLU A 3 22.10 21.45 -2.43
CA GLU A 3 20.79 21.77 -3.01
C GLU A 3 19.83 20.65 -2.58
N ARG A 4 18.86 20.98 -1.72
CA ARG A 4 17.81 20.03 -1.34
C ARG A 4 16.90 19.85 -2.55
N VAL A 5 16.99 18.69 -3.19
CA VAL A 5 16.01 18.27 -4.20
C VAL A 5 14.62 18.35 -3.55
N PRO A 6 13.69 19.15 -4.07
CA PRO A 6 12.38 19.29 -3.47
C PRO A 6 11.62 17.96 -3.54
N ALA A 7 10.97 17.59 -2.43
CA ALA A 7 10.14 16.40 -2.40
C ALA A 7 8.98 16.54 -3.40
N TYR A 8 8.58 15.43 -4.02
CA TYR A 8 7.44 15.39 -4.95
C TYR A 8 6.11 15.89 -4.34
N SER A 9 6.03 16.03 -3.02
CA SER A 9 4.88 16.60 -2.31
C SER A 9 4.76 18.12 -2.43
N THR A 10 5.85 18.83 -2.74
CA THR A 10 5.89 20.30 -2.80
C THR A 10 5.47 20.84 -4.18
N ILE A 11 5.54 20.01 -5.23
CA ILE A 11 5.17 20.40 -6.59
C ILE A 11 3.78 19.83 -6.91
N PRO A 12 2.76 20.67 -7.14
CA PRO A 12 1.46 20.18 -7.60
C PRO A 12 1.62 19.59 -9.00
N LEU A 13 1.35 18.28 -9.11
CA LEU A 13 1.39 17.58 -10.39
C LEU A 13 0.08 17.87 -11.15
N ARG A 14 0.10 17.82 -12.49
CA ARG A 14 -1.12 18.00 -13.29
C ARG A 14 -2.07 16.82 -13.06
N VAL A 15 -3.37 17.10 -12.91
CA VAL A 15 -4.48 16.14 -12.74
C VAL A 15 -4.46 14.95 -13.72
N LEU A 16 -3.89 15.12 -14.93
CA LEU A 16 -3.77 14.04 -15.93
C LEU A 16 -2.72 12.97 -15.59
N LEU A 17 -1.75 13.27 -14.72
CA LEU A 17 -0.69 12.36 -14.26
C LEU A 17 -1.02 11.74 -12.90
N ASP A 18 -2.05 12.26 -12.22
CA ASP A 18 -2.47 11.78 -10.92
C ASP A 18 -3.43 10.59 -11.06
N LEU A 19 -3.22 9.59 -10.21
CA LEU A 19 -4.18 8.50 -10.03
C LEU A 19 -5.36 9.06 -9.22
N PRO A 20 -6.64 8.81 -9.61
CA PRO A 20 -7.81 9.37 -8.94
C PRO A 20 -8.13 8.66 -7.61
N ARG A 21 -7.12 8.50 -6.75
CA ARG A 21 -7.18 7.80 -5.46
C ARG A 21 -6.20 8.45 -4.49
N SER A 22 -6.58 8.51 -3.22
CA SER A 22 -5.68 8.89 -2.14
C SER A 22 -4.58 7.85 -1.95
N THR A 23 -3.42 8.30 -1.48
CA THR A 23 -2.31 7.42 -1.10
C THR A 23 -2.74 6.37 -0.08
N LEU A 24 -3.63 6.70 0.87
CA LEU A 24 -4.14 5.73 1.86
C LEU A 24 -4.86 4.55 1.20
N VAL A 25 -5.69 4.83 0.19
CA VAL A 25 -6.41 3.81 -0.59
C VAL A 25 -5.43 2.95 -1.40
N CYS A 26 -4.40 3.56 -1.98
CA CYS A 26 -3.38 2.84 -2.73
C CYS A 26 -2.58 1.88 -1.85
N ILE A 27 -2.15 2.35 -0.67
CA ILE A 27 -1.44 1.52 0.31
C ILE A 27 -2.36 0.38 0.76
N ALA A 28 -3.62 0.64 1.10
CA ALA A 28 -4.57 -0.38 1.50
C ALA A 28 -4.73 -1.49 0.44
N ARG A 29 -4.77 -1.12 -0.84
CA ARG A 29 -4.88 -2.10 -1.93
C ARG A 29 -3.65 -2.99 -2.08
N ASN A 30 -2.48 -2.59 -1.61
CA ASN A 30 -1.30 -3.46 -1.66
C ASN A 30 -1.46 -4.69 -0.76
N PHE A 31 -2.37 -4.64 0.23
CA PHE A 31 -2.71 -5.77 1.10
C PHE A 31 -3.74 -6.73 0.48
N THR A 32 -4.01 -6.66 -0.83
CA THR A 32 -5.01 -7.50 -1.52
C THR A 32 -4.84 -9.00 -1.23
N TYR A 33 -3.59 -9.47 -1.05
CA TYR A 33 -3.30 -10.88 -0.80
C TYR A 33 -3.27 -11.27 0.69
N ALA A 34 -3.55 -10.35 1.62
CA ALA A 34 -3.53 -10.64 3.06
C ALA A 34 -4.51 -11.77 3.47
N PRO A 35 -5.75 -11.83 2.96
CA PRO A 35 -6.68 -12.92 3.30
C PRO A 35 -6.19 -14.30 2.83
N ILE A 36 -5.37 -14.33 1.78
CA ILE A 36 -4.91 -15.57 1.13
C ILE A 36 -3.57 -16.03 1.72
N LEU A 37 -2.69 -15.10 2.08
CA LEU A 37 -1.32 -15.39 2.49
C LEU A 37 -1.08 -15.23 3.99
N ILE A 38 -1.73 -14.28 4.65
CA ILE A 38 -1.48 -13.96 6.07
C ILE A 38 -2.46 -14.70 6.97
N GLU A 39 -3.77 -14.55 6.77
CA GLU A 39 -4.79 -15.17 7.63
C GLU A 39 -4.58 -16.68 7.84
N PRO A 40 -4.43 -17.51 6.78
CA PRO A 40 -4.23 -18.94 6.96
C PRO A 40 -2.82 -19.29 7.49
N SER A 41 -1.85 -18.37 7.46
CA SER A 41 -0.48 -18.65 7.90
C SER A 41 -0.33 -18.75 9.42
N THR A 42 -1.33 -18.24 10.16
CA THR A 42 -1.34 -18.22 11.64
C THR A 42 -1.33 -19.61 12.26
N THR A 43 -1.86 -20.62 11.56
CA THR A 43 -1.95 -22.01 12.01
C THR A 43 -0.82 -22.90 11.47
N LEU A 44 0.02 -22.39 10.57
CA LEU A 44 1.14 -23.12 9.99
C LEU A 44 2.33 -23.22 10.94
N ASP A 45 3.22 -24.16 10.66
CA ASP A 45 4.53 -24.22 11.30
C ASP A 45 5.34 -22.93 11.03
N PRO A 46 6.31 -22.60 11.88
CA PRO A 46 7.05 -21.35 11.77
C PRO A 46 7.77 -21.14 10.43
N VAL A 47 8.23 -22.22 9.79
CA VAL A 47 8.98 -22.14 8.53
C VAL A 47 8.04 -21.87 7.36
N GLU A 48 6.91 -22.58 7.27
CA GLU A 48 5.89 -22.33 6.25
C GLU A 48 5.23 -20.96 6.43
N ARG A 49 5.00 -20.54 7.68
CA ARG A 49 4.53 -19.18 7.98
C ARG A 49 5.49 -18.11 7.46
N MET A 50 6.79 -18.27 7.70
CA MET A 50 7.80 -17.33 7.21
C MET A 50 7.81 -17.26 5.68
N LYS A 51 7.69 -18.40 4.98
CA LYS A 51 7.58 -18.42 3.50
C LYS A 51 6.38 -17.61 3.01
N LYS A 52 5.22 -17.74 3.67
CA LYS A 52 4.00 -17.00 3.33
C LYS A 52 4.13 -15.51 3.58
N ILE A 53 4.77 -15.10 4.68
CA ILE A 53 5.04 -13.69 4.98
C ILE A 53 5.99 -13.08 3.94
N ILE A 54 7.07 -13.78 3.57
CA ILE A 54 7.99 -13.32 2.52
C ILE A 54 7.26 -13.14 1.18
N LEU A 55 6.43 -14.12 0.81
CA LEU A 55 5.64 -14.05 -0.42
C LEU A 55 4.64 -12.88 -0.36
N PHE A 56 4.04 -12.63 0.80
CA PHE A 56 3.14 -11.50 1.01
C PHE A 56 3.86 -10.15 0.82
N GLU A 57 5.05 -9.98 1.41
CA GLU A 57 5.87 -8.76 1.27
C GLU A 57 6.24 -8.49 -0.20
N ILE A 58 6.67 -9.52 -0.93
CA ILE A 58 6.95 -9.40 -2.37
C ILE A 58 5.68 -8.96 -3.12
N SER A 59 4.53 -9.52 -2.77
CA SER A 59 3.25 -9.19 -3.41
C SER A 59 2.82 -7.74 -3.13
N VAL A 60 3.01 -7.24 -1.90
CA VAL A 60 2.76 -5.85 -1.51
C VAL A 60 3.60 -4.91 -2.37
N ASN A 61 4.90 -5.18 -2.50
CA ASN A 61 5.82 -4.37 -3.30
C ASN A 61 5.46 -4.43 -4.79
N ALA A 62 5.10 -5.59 -5.32
CA ALA A 62 4.69 -5.74 -6.71
C ALA A 62 3.45 -4.90 -7.05
N LEU A 63 2.47 -4.84 -6.14
CA LEU A 63 1.26 -4.02 -6.30
C LEU A 63 1.52 -2.51 -6.10
N ALA A 64 2.53 -2.15 -5.31
CA ALA A 64 2.94 -0.77 -5.09
C ALA A 64 3.60 -0.12 -6.31
N LEU A 65 4.02 -0.90 -7.31
CA LEU A 65 4.63 -0.41 -8.55
C LEU A 65 3.57 0.28 -9.42
N SER A 66 3.46 1.60 -9.26
CA SER A 66 2.69 2.45 -10.17
C SER A 66 3.52 3.66 -10.60
N THR A 67 3.41 4.02 -11.87
CA THR A 67 4.01 5.24 -12.42
C THR A 67 3.14 6.48 -12.20
N LYS A 68 1.89 6.30 -11.75
CA LYS A 68 0.96 7.40 -11.47
C LYS A 68 1.04 7.79 -10.02
N LYS A 69 1.17 9.09 -9.77
CA LYS A 69 1.22 9.63 -8.41
C LYS A 69 -0.20 9.60 -7.80
N PRO A 70 -0.42 8.95 -6.65
CA PRO A 70 -1.68 9.09 -5.92
C PRO A 70 -1.77 10.47 -5.24
N PHE A 71 -2.98 10.87 -4.87
CA PHE A 71 -3.16 12.12 -4.13
C PHE A 71 -2.50 12.03 -2.75
N ASN A 72 -1.76 13.07 -2.37
CA ASN A 72 -1.20 13.17 -1.02
C ASN A 72 -2.36 13.24 -0.01
N PRO A 73 -2.34 12.45 1.07
CA PRO A 73 -3.38 12.50 2.07
C PRO A 73 -3.44 13.88 2.74
N ILE A 74 -4.64 14.32 3.08
CA ILE A 74 -4.79 15.52 3.92
C ILE A 74 -4.54 15.17 5.39
N LEU A 75 -4.23 16.18 6.20
CA LEU A 75 -4.08 15.98 7.64
C LEU A 75 -5.41 15.50 8.23
N GLY A 76 -5.38 14.37 8.94
CA GLY A 76 -6.57 13.75 9.53
C GLY A 76 -7.41 12.92 8.56
N GLU A 77 -6.95 12.70 7.32
CA GLU A 77 -7.58 11.72 6.43
C GLU A 77 -7.44 10.31 7.01
N THR A 78 -8.52 9.54 6.91
CA THR A 78 -8.56 8.12 7.30
C THR A 78 -9.21 7.32 6.19
N TYR A 79 -8.78 6.08 5.99
CA TYR A 79 -9.42 5.14 5.09
C TYR A 79 -9.82 3.86 5.82
N GLN A 80 -11.07 3.45 5.62
CA GLN A 80 -11.59 2.18 6.09
C GLN A 80 -12.14 1.38 4.90
N GLY A 81 -11.84 0.10 4.86
CA GLY A 81 -12.33 -0.81 3.85
C GLY A 81 -12.32 -2.27 4.30
N GLU A 82 -12.65 -3.15 3.37
CA GLU A 82 -12.62 -4.59 3.58
C GLU A 82 -12.01 -5.25 2.33
N ILE A 83 -11.15 -6.25 2.55
CA ILE A 83 -10.53 -7.05 1.50
C ILE A 83 -10.83 -8.52 1.83
N GLY A 84 -11.75 -9.14 1.10
CA GLY A 84 -12.04 -10.57 1.26
C GLY A 84 -12.43 -10.98 2.68
N GLY A 85 -13.22 -10.18 3.39
CA GLY A 85 -13.58 -10.41 4.79
C GLY A 85 -12.59 -9.83 5.82
N CYS A 86 -11.39 -9.41 5.41
CA CYS A 86 -10.41 -8.79 6.30
C CYS A 86 -10.61 -7.27 6.35
N PRO A 87 -10.90 -6.69 7.52
CA PRO A 87 -11.01 -5.24 7.64
C PRO A 87 -9.64 -4.57 7.49
N ILE A 88 -9.60 -3.42 6.82
CA ILE A 88 -8.39 -2.62 6.65
C ILE A 88 -8.65 -1.17 7.07
N PHE A 89 -7.71 -0.62 7.84
CA PHE A 89 -7.75 0.73 8.38
C PHE A 89 -6.41 1.41 8.11
N MET A 90 -6.44 2.64 7.58
CA MET A 90 -5.27 3.46 7.27
C MET A 90 -5.48 4.89 7.75
#